data_AF-X1CQU0-F1
#
_entry.id   AF-X1CQU0-F1
#
_cell.length_a   1.000
_cell.length_b   1.000
_cell.length_c   1.000
_cell.angle_alpha   90.00
_cell.angle_beta   90.00
_cell.angle_gamma   90.00
#
_symmetry.space_group_name_H-M   'P 1'
#
loop_
_entity.id
_entity.type
_entity.pdbx_description
1 polymer ?
#
loop_
_entity_poly.entity_id
_entity_poly.type
_entity_poly.pdbx_seq_one_letter_code
_entity_poly.pdbx_strand_id
1 'polypeptide(L)'
;FNTEFEKIKKILTKRNETIFPQEIRLIQETIDNINEKYVRWRSNIEAFVRKANITLLKKQGYSVKKYKALSLSPEKKENVKSFEDDPEVIDLISDFNRWVKLFNALEVKYGNIIFYQKRLINDADNVESQKKLDKLLIQLNLT
;
A
#
# COMPACT_ATOMS: atom_id res chain seq x y z
N PHE A 1 0.79 1.51 -8.43
CA PHE A 1 1.66 1.57 -7.25
C PHE A 1 3.14 1.40 -7.61
N ASN A 2 3.60 0.22 -8.05
CA ASN A 2 5.04 -0.04 -8.27
C ASN A 2 5.75 1.00 -9.15
N THR A 3 5.20 1.33 -10.32
CA THR A 3 5.80 2.34 -11.22
C THR A 3 5.97 3.69 -10.56
N GLU A 4 4.99 4.13 -9.78
CA GLU A 4 5.05 5.41 -9.06
C GLU A 4 6.04 5.35 -7.88
N PHE A 5 6.10 4.20 -7.21
CA PHE A 5 7.07 3.95 -6.15
C PHE A 5 8.50 4.03 -6.67
N GLU A 6 8.80 3.39 -7.80
CA GLU A 6 10.14 3.42 -8.40
C GLU A 6 10.58 4.84 -8.80
N LYS A 7 9.65 5.69 -9.24
CA LYS A 7 9.95 7.11 -9.50
C LYS A 7 10.36 7.84 -8.22
N ILE A 8 9.57 7.69 -7.15
CA ILE A 8 9.87 8.28 -5.84
C ILE A 8 11.21 7.74 -5.30
N LYS A 9 11.41 6.42 -5.38
CA LYS A 9 12.61 5.74 -4.93
C LYS A 9 13.84 6.31 -5.60
N LYS A 10 13.83 6.44 -6.93
CA LYS A 10 14.95 7.00 -7.69
C LYS A 10 15.38 8.39 -7.19
N ILE A 11 14.43 9.23 -6.78
CA ILE A 11 14.72 10.57 -6.23
C ILE A 11 15.27 10.45 -4.82
N LEU A 12 14.59 9.70 -3.95
CA LEU A 12 14.94 9.58 -2.53
C LEU A 12 16.24 8.80 -2.28
N THR A 13 16.73 8.03 -3.24
CA THR A 13 17.97 7.25 -3.10
C THR A 13 19.19 7.89 -3.78
N LYS A 14 19.06 9.13 -4.28
CA LYS A 14 20.21 9.86 -4.81
C LYS A 14 21.28 10.01 -3.73
N ARG A 15 22.50 9.58 -4.02
CA ARG A 15 23.64 9.68 -3.10
C ARG A 15 24.44 10.94 -3.41
N ASN A 16 24.74 11.73 -2.39
CA ASN A 16 25.58 12.93 -2.47
C ASN A 16 25.08 13.99 -3.48
N GLU A 17 23.81 13.92 -3.87
CA GLU A 17 23.18 14.91 -4.74
C GLU A 17 22.08 15.64 -3.99
N THR A 18 21.95 16.93 -4.27
CA THR A 18 20.84 17.73 -3.77
C THR A 18 19.55 17.29 -4.46
N ILE A 19 18.52 16.95 -3.67
CA ILE A 19 17.15 16.79 -4.18
C ILE A 19 16.56 18.19 -4.39
N PHE A 20 16.20 18.50 -5.63
CA PHE A 20 15.71 19.84 -5.98
C PHE A 20 14.22 20.04 -5.65
N PRO A 21 13.75 21.28 -5.44
CA PRO A 21 12.35 21.57 -5.15
C PRO A 21 11.36 20.96 -6.15
N GLN A 22 11.70 20.90 -7.44
CA GLN A 22 10.87 20.29 -8.48
C GLN A 22 10.70 18.78 -8.25
N GLU A 23 11.73 18.11 -7.75
CA GLU A 23 11.70 16.67 -7.45
C GLU A 23 10.89 16.39 -6.19
N ILE A 24 11.00 17.25 -5.18
CA ILE A 24 10.15 17.21 -3.97
C ILE A 24 8.68 17.36 -4.38
N ARG A 25 8.38 18.33 -5.25
CA ARG A 25 7.04 18.54 -5.78
C ARG A 25 6.52 17.30 -6.53
N LEU A 26 7.37 16.67 -7.34
CA LEU A 26 6.99 15.44 -8.04
C LEU A 26 6.69 14.29 -7.07
N ILE A 27 7.47 14.12 -6.00
CA ILE A 27 7.18 13.13 -4.96
C ILE A 27 5.81 13.40 -4.34
N GLN A 28 5.56 14.65 -3.94
CA GLN A 28 4.30 15.03 -3.29
C GLN A 28 3.10 14.84 -4.22
N GLU A 29 3.16 15.34 -5.46
CA GLU A 29 2.10 15.15 -6.45
C GLU A 29 1.84 13.66 -6.73
N THR A 30 2.89 12.82 -6.73
CA THR A 30 2.75 11.37 -6.92
C THR A 30 2.00 10.73 -5.74
N ILE A 31 2.34 11.10 -4.51
CA ILE A 31 1.70 10.59 -3.29
C ILE A 31 0.24 11.05 -3.24
N ASP A 32 -0.02 12.34 -3.46
CA ASP A 32 -1.38 12.92 -3.46
C ASP A 32 -2.28 12.21 -4.47
N ASN A 33 -1.79 12.00 -5.70
CA ASN A 33 -2.51 11.25 -6.74
C ASN A 33 -2.84 9.82 -6.33
N ILE A 34 -1.94 9.14 -5.60
CA ILE A 34 -2.18 7.78 -5.11
C ILE A 34 -3.22 7.79 -3.99
N ASN A 35 -3.12 8.72 -3.05
CA ASN A 35 -4.03 8.87 -1.92
C ASN A 35 -5.46 9.21 -2.37
N GLU A 36 -5.61 10.13 -3.34
CA GLU A 36 -6.91 10.45 -3.93
C GLU A 36 -7.55 9.22 -4.60
N LYS A 37 -6.76 8.47 -5.37
CA LYS A 37 -7.25 7.28 -6.08
C LYS A 37 -7.56 6.11 -5.13
N TYR A 38 -6.84 6.01 -4.01
CA TYR A 38 -7.00 4.93 -3.03
C TYR A 38 -8.44 4.81 -2.53
N VAL A 39 -9.08 5.93 -2.16
CA VAL A 39 -10.47 5.92 -1.66
C VAL A 39 -11.40 5.26 -2.68
N ARG A 40 -11.29 5.66 -3.95
CA ARG A 40 -12.09 5.11 -5.04
C ARG A 40 -11.75 3.65 -5.33
N TRP A 41 -10.47 3.29 -5.35
CA TRP A 41 -10.04 1.91 -5.57
C TRP A 41 -10.55 0.97 -4.49
N ARG A 42 -10.45 1.36 -3.22
CA ARG A 42 -10.97 0.58 -2.10
C ARG A 42 -12.46 0.32 -2.24
N SER A 43 -13.26 1.35 -2.48
CA SER A 43 -14.71 1.18 -2.68
C SER A 43 -15.04 0.28 -3.87
N ASN A 44 -14.28 0.38 -4.96
CA ASN A 44 -14.48 -0.47 -6.14
C ASN A 44 -14.11 -1.93 -5.87
N ILE A 45 -13.01 -2.19 -5.16
CA ILE A 45 -12.58 -3.55 -4.78
C ILE A 45 -13.64 -4.18 -3.86
N GLU A 46 -14.06 -3.47 -2.82
CA GLU A 46 -15.11 -3.95 -1.90
C GLU A 46 -16.43 -4.26 -2.65
N ALA A 47 -16.82 -3.40 -3.59
CA ALA A 47 -18.01 -3.63 -4.41
C ALA A 47 -17.85 -4.83 -5.35
N PHE A 48 -16.68 -5.01 -5.96
CA PHE A 48 -16.38 -6.13 -6.84
C PHE A 48 -16.43 -7.46 -6.09
N VAL A 49 -15.69 -7.54 -4.98
CA VAL A 49 -15.62 -8.71 -4.11
C VAL A 49 -17.03 -9.09 -3.63
N ARG A 50 -17.84 -8.12 -3.19
CA ARG A 50 -19.24 -8.36 -2.80
C ARG A 50 -20.08 -8.95 -3.94
N LYS A 51 -19.97 -8.41 -5.17
CA LYS A 51 -20.70 -8.91 -6.34
C LYS A 51 -20.27 -10.32 -6.74
N ALA A 52 -18.96 -10.59 -6.70
CA ALA A 52 -18.39 -11.91 -6.96
C ALA A 52 -18.90 -12.93 -5.94
N ASN A 53 -18.88 -12.57 -4.65
CA ASN A 53 -19.43 -13.37 -3.56
C ASN A 53 -20.92 -13.72 -3.77
N ILE A 54 -21.75 -12.73 -4.08
CA ILE A 54 -23.18 -12.97 -4.35
C ILE A 54 -23.37 -13.93 -5.53
N THR A 55 -22.57 -13.77 -6.59
CA THR A 55 -22.62 -14.64 -7.76
C THR A 55 -22.21 -16.07 -7.42
N LEU A 56 -21.12 -16.24 -6.66
CA LEU A 56 -20.64 -17.55 -6.24
C LEU A 56 -21.64 -18.26 -5.31
N LEU A 57 -22.24 -17.54 -4.36
CA LEU A 57 -23.29 -18.07 -3.49
C LEU A 57 -24.49 -18.58 -4.29
N LYS A 58 -24.95 -17.81 -5.28
CA LYS A 58 -26.04 -18.22 -6.17
C LYS A 58 -25.70 -19.49 -6.95
N LYS A 59 -24.46 -19.60 -7.47
CA LYS A 59 -23.99 -20.80 -8.17
C LYS A 59 -23.96 -22.04 -7.27
N GLN A 60 -23.74 -21.85 -5.97
CA GLN A 60 -23.79 -22.91 -4.96
C GLN A 60 -25.23 -23.22 -4.47
N GLY A 61 -26.27 -22.61 -5.05
CA GLY A 61 -27.66 -22.85 -4.68
C GLY A 61 -28.14 -22.07 -3.45
N TYR A 62 -27.37 -21.07 -3.00
CA TYR A 62 -27.72 -20.23 -1.86
C TYR A 62 -28.17 -18.83 -2.28
N SER A 63 -29.26 -18.34 -1.66
CA SER A 63 -29.57 -16.92 -1.66
C SER A 63 -28.80 -16.20 -0.56
N VAL A 64 -28.56 -14.89 -0.70
CA VAL A 64 -27.87 -14.09 0.33
C VAL A 64 -28.58 -14.18 1.69
N LYS A 65 -29.92 -14.17 1.71
CA LYS A 65 -30.72 -14.32 2.94
C LYS A 65 -30.51 -15.71 3.57
N LYS A 66 -30.54 -16.77 2.77
CA LYS A 66 -30.33 -18.14 3.23
C LYS A 66 -28.92 -18.33 3.77
N TYR A 67 -27.91 -17.78 3.10
CA TYR A 67 -26.52 -17.80 3.57
C TYR A 67 -26.34 -17.06 4.89
N LYS A 68 -26.93 -15.87 5.05
CA LYS A 68 -26.89 -15.14 6.34
C LYS A 68 -27.57 -15.90 7.47
N ALA A 69 -28.64 -16.65 7.19
CA ALA A 69 -29.31 -17.49 8.20
C ALA A 69 -28.45 -18.70 8.63
N LEU A 70 -27.50 -19.17 7.80
CA LEU A 70 -26.57 -20.25 8.15
C LEU A 70 -25.55 -19.86 9.23
N SER A 71 -25.46 -18.58 9.60
CA SER A 71 -24.63 -18.13 10.73
C SER A 71 -24.97 -18.83 12.05
N LEU A 72 -26.17 -19.39 12.16
CA LEU A 72 -26.66 -20.17 13.30
C LEU A 72 -26.26 -21.66 13.25
N SER A 73 -25.56 -22.09 12.20
CA SER A 73 -25.06 -23.46 12.03
C SER A 73 -23.68 -23.44 11.35
N PRO A 74 -22.61 -23.18 12.12
CA PRO A 74 -21.24 -22.97 11.60
C PRO A 74 -20.75 -24.10 10.68
N GLU A 75 -21.05 -25.35 11.03
CA GLU A 75 -20.71 -26.55 10.26
C GLU A 75 -21.28 -26.54 8.83
N LYS A 76 -22.48 -25.97 8.64
CA LYS A 76 -23.09 -25.83 7.31
C LYS A 76 -22.53 -24.65 6.52
N LYS A 77 -21.89 -23.69 7.22
CA LYS A 77 -21.30 -22.50 6.62
C LYS A 77 -19.87 -22.74 6.16
N GLU A 78 -19.09 -23.55 6.87
CA GLU A 78 -17.72 -23.95 6.46
C GLU A 78 -17.66 -24.60 5.08
N ASN A 79 -18.73 -25.28 4.67
CA ASN A 79 -18.81 -25.95 3.37
C ASN A 79 -19.19 -25.01 2.21
N VAL A 80 -19.53 -23.74 2.48
CA VAL A 80 -19.89 -22.77 1.46
C VAL A 80 -18.66 -21.93 1.10
N LYS A 81 -18.21 -22.03 -0.15
CA LYS A 81 -17.05 -21.27 -0.61
C LYS A 81 -17.38 -19.78 -0.71
N SER A 82 -16.51 -18.94 -0.15
CA SER A 82 -16.48 -17.50 -0.35
C SER A 82 -15.42 -17.15 -1.40
N PHE A 83 -15.71 -16.16 -2.23
CA PHE A 83 -14.73 -15.55 -3.13
C PHE A 83 -13.64 -14.80 -2.35
N GLU A 84 -13.97 -14.26 -1.17
CA GLU A 84 -13.00 -13.59 -0.28
C GLU A 84 -11.97 -14.56 0.33
N ASP A 85 -12.31 -15.85 0.40
CA ASP A 85 -11.45 -16.89 0.98
C ASP A 85 -10.53 -17.54 -0.07
N ASP A 86 -10.67 -17.14 -1.35
CA ASP A 86 -9.79 -17.61 -2.40
C ASP A 86 -8.35 -17.12 -2.13
N PRO A 87 -7.33 -18.01 -2.10
CA PRO A 87 -5.96 -17.61 -1.82
C PRO A 87 -5.44 -16.49 -2.73
N GLU A 88 -5.81 -16.50 -4.02
CA GLU A 88 -5.39 -15.46 -4.96
C GLU A 88 -6.03 -14.10 -4.61
N VAL A 89 -7.30 -14.10 -4.20
CA VAL A 89 -8.01 -12.89 -3.77
C VAL A 89 -7.40 -12.34 -2.48
N ILE A 90 -7.07 -13.21 -1.52
CA ILE A 90 -6.38 -12.85 -0.27
C ILE A 90 -5.04 -12.21 -0.59
N ASP A 91 -4.24 -12.82 -1.45
CA ASP A 91 -2.91 -12.34 -1.83
C ASP A 91 -2.99 -10.97 -2.52
N LEU A 92 -3.91 -10.80 -3.47
CA LEU A 92 -4.12 -9.54 -4.18
C LEU A 92 -4.57 -8.40 -3.24
N ILE A 93 -5.47 -8.68 -2.30
CA ILE A 93 -5.93 -7.71 -1.30
C ILE A 93 -4.78 -7.36 -0.34
N SER A 94 -4.02 -8.36 0.11
CA SER A 94 -2.86 -8.18 0.98
C SER A 94 -1.81 -7.28 0.32
N ASP A 95 -1.49 -7.55 -0.95
CA ASP A 95 -0.55 -6.76 -1.74
C ASP A 95 -1.02 -5.32 -1.96
N PHE A 96 -2.31 -5.12 -2.26
CA PHE A 96 -2.91 -3.79 -2.33
C PHE A 96 -2.75 -3.02 -1.01
N ASN A 97 -3.07 -3.65 0.11
CA ASN A 97 -2.94 -3.03 1.43
C ASN A 97 -1.49 -2.74 1.80
N ARG A 98 -0.54 -3.62 1.41
CA ARG A 98 0.90 -3.40 1.59
C ARG A 98 1.35 -2.14 0.85
N TRP A 99 0.90 -1.95 -0.39
CA TRP A 99 1.19 -0.74 -1.15
C TRP A 99 0.63 0.52 -0.50
N VAL A 100 -0.63 0.51 -0.08
CA VAL A 100 -1.26 1.66 0.59
C VAL A 100 -0.48 2.03 1.86
N LYS A 101 -0.13 1.03 2.68
CA LYS A 101 0.65 1.24 3.90
C LYS A 101 2.01 1.86 3.60
N LEU A 102 2.67 1.43 2.52
CA LEU A 102 3.95 1.97 2.10
C LEU A 102 3.84 3.43 1.65
N PHE A 103 2.83 3.78 0.84
CA PHE A 103 2.62 5.16 0.39
C PHE A 103 2.26 6.11 1.55
N ASN A 104 1.44 5.67 2.50
CA ASN A 104 1.15 6.45 3.71
C ASN A 104 2.41 6.66 4.56
N ALA A 105 3.28 5.63 4.66
CA ALA A 105 4.54 5.76 5.38
C ALA A 105 5.51 6.71 4.67
N LEU A 106 5.55 6.67 3.32
CA LEU A 106 6.33 7.59 2.51
C LEU A 106 5.89 9.03 2.75
N GLU A 107 4.58 9.33 2.65
CA GLU A 107 3.99 10.65 2.86
C GLU A 107 4.49 11.34 4.14
N VAL A 108 4.53 10.59 5.24
CA VAL A 108 4.93 11.11 6.55
C VAL A 108 6.46 11.27 6.67
N LYS A 109 7.24 10.47 5.94
CA LYS A 109 8.67 10.30 6.23
C LYS A 109 9.62 10.79 5.14
N TYR A 110 9.17 11.03 3.91
CA TYR A 110 10.06 11.39 2.80
C TYR A 110 10.82 12.70 3.06
N GLY A 111 10.21 13.66 3.76
CA GLY A 111 10.87 14.90 4.19
C GLY A 111 12.08 14.67 5.10
N ASN A 112 12.04 13.64 5.96
CA ASN A 112 13.16 13.29 6.84
C ASN A 112 14.34 12.73 6.04
N ILE A 113 14.08 11.96 4.98
CA ILE A 113 15.14 11.46 4.08
C ILE A 113 15.87 12.65 3.46
N ILE A 114 15.14 13.59 2.88
CA ILE A 114 15.69 14.80 2.25
C ILE A 114 16.51 15.60 3.26
N PHE A 115 16.00 15.75 4.49
CA PHE A 115 16.70 16.45 5.56
C PHE A 115 18.04 15.79 5.91
N TYR A 116 18.06 14.48 6.13
CA TYR A 116 19.30 13.77 6.49
C TYR A 116 20.30 13.74 5.33
N GLN A 117 19.85 13.57 4.09
CA GLN A 117 20.71 13.66 2.91
C GLN A 117 21.34 15.05 2.78
N LYS A 118 20.55 16.13 2.92
CA LYS A 118 21.08 17.49 2.91
C LYS A 118 22.10 17.73 4.01
N ARG A 119 21.87 17.18 5.20
CA ARG A 119 22.81 17.27 6.32
C ARG A 119 24.12 16.53 6.02
N LEU A 120 24.05 15.34 5.45
CA LEU A 120 25.23 14.54 5.07
C LEU A 120 26.02 15.15 3.91
N ILE A 121 25.39 15.91 3.02
CA ILE A 121 26.10 16.70 1.99
C ILE A 121 26.97 17.78 2.65
N ASN A 122 26.51 18.39 3.74
CA ASN A 122 27.24 19.44 4.45
C ASN A 122 28.23 18.90 5.49
N ASP A 123 27.94 17.73 6.06
CA ASP A 123 28.70 17.08 7.13
C ASP A 123 28.69 15.56 6.89
N ALA A 124 29.63 15.09 6.06
CA ALA A 124 29.69 13.70 5.61
C ALA A 124 30.00 12.70 6.74
N ASP A 125 30.66 13.16 7.81
CA ASP A 125 31.05 12.33 8.94
C ASP A 125 29.93 12.22 10.01
N ASN A 126 28.72 12.71 9.71
CA ASN A 126 27.59 12.68 10.62
C ASN A 126 27.00 11.27 10.78
N VAL A 127 27.64 10.45 11.63
CA VAL A 127 27.26 9.06 11.90
C VAL A 127 25.81 8.92 12.36
N GLU A 128 25.29 9.88 13.12
CA GLU A 128 23.90 9.85 13.60
C GLU A 128 22.90 10.01 12.44
N SER A 129 23.13 10.98 11.56
CA SER A 129 22.28 11.23 10.39
C SER A 129 22.35 10.07 9.41
N GLN A 130 23.53 9.48 9.22
CA GLN A 130 23.71 8.27 8.41
C GLN A 130 22.85 7.11 8.95
N LYS A 131 22.95 6.80 10.25
CA LYS A 131 22.14 5.74 10.88
C LYS A 131 20.64 5.98 10.75
N LYS A 132 20.19 7.23 10.93
CA LYS A 132 18.78 7.61 10.80
C LYS A 132 18.30 7.48 9.35
N LEU A 133 19.12 7.89 8.38
CA LEU A 133 18.85 7.74 6.96
C LEU A 133 18.73 6.26 6.57
N ASP A 134 19.71 5.43 6.92
CA ASP A 134 19.71 3.99 6.59
C ASP A 134 18.48 3.29 7.17
N LYS A 135 18.12 3.59 8.42
CA LYS A 135 16.90 3.08 9.05
C LYS A 135 15.65 3.48 8.27
N LEU A 136 15.56 4.72 7.79
CA LEU A 136 14.43 5.19 6.99
C LEU A 136 14.37 4.49 5.62
N LEU A 137 15.51 4.33 4.95
CA LEU A 137 15.57 3.67 3.65
C LEU A 137 15.09 2.21 3.74
N ILE A 138 15.52 1.48 4.78
CA ILE A 138 15.07 0.10 5.05
C ILE A 138 13.56 0.07 5.36
N GLN A 139 13.09 0.96 6.25
CA GLN A 139 11.67 0.99 6.63
C GLN A 139 10.72 1.28 5.46
N LEU A 140 11.21 1.98 4.44
CA LEU A 140 10.44 2.42 3.29
C LEU A 140 10.74 1.59 2.03
N ASN A 141 11.43 0.45 2.17
CA ASN A 141 11.82 -0.43 1.06
C ASN A 141 12.57 0.29 -0.08
N LEU A 142 13.33 1.34 0.28
CA LEU A 142 14.12 2.14 -0.66
C LEU A 142 15.52 1.55 -0.89
N THR A 143 15.90 0.53 -0.13
CA THR A 143 17.16 -0.22 -0.20
C THR A 143 16.88 -1.70 -0.29
#